data_AF-A0A7Z7IR72-F1
#
_entry.id   AF-A0A7Z7IR72-F1
#
_cell.length_a   1.000
_cell.length_b   1.000
_cell.length_c   1.000
_cell.angle_alpha   90.00
_cell.angle_beta   90.00
_cell.angle_gamma   90.00
#
_symmetry.space_group_name_H-M   'P 1'
#
loop_
_entity.id
_entity.type
_entity.pdbx_description
1 polymer ?
#
loop_
_entity_poly.entity_id
_entity_poly.type
_entity_poly.pdbx_seq_one_letter_code
_entity_poly.pdbx_strand_id
1 'polypeptide(L)'
;MQPHRQTELAQLTFRGFFEVVDHPVNGPARLSTVPMRLSGGPCRFHTRPAPLLGQHNHEVLAELGLTDSQIAELEADGVIGRAPAMSTVT
;
A
#
# COMPACT_ATOMS: atom_id res chain seq x y z
N MET A 1 -7.27 26.28 11.47
CA MET A 1 -7.58 25.33 10.38
C MET A 1 -7.65 23.94 10.98
N GLN A 2 -8.69 23.15 10.68
CA GLN A 2 -8.83 21.79 11.21
C GLN A 2 -8.09 20.81 10.28
N PRO A 3 -7.20 19.93 10.80
CA PRO A 3 -6.32 19.09 9.97
C PRO A 3 -7.03 18.27 8.88
N HIS A 4 -8.21 17.74 9.15
CA HIS A 4 -8.96 16.91 8.20
C HIS A 4 -9.46 17.68 6.95
N ARG A 5 -9.44 19.02 6.97
CA ARG A 5 -9.84 19.87 5.84
C ARG A 5 -8.68 20.27 4.92
N GLN A 6 -7.46 19.83 5.20
CA GLN A 6 -6.28 20.17 4.37
C GLN A 6 -6.48 19.80 2.89
N THR A 7 -7.21 18.73 2.60
CA THR A 7 -7.46 18.25 1.23
C THR A 7 -8.37 19.18 0.41
N GLU A 8 -9.02 20.15 1.05
CA GLU A 8 -9.90 21.17 0.44
C GLU A 8 -9.18 22.50 0.16
N LEU A 9 -7.93 22.66 0.63
CA LEU A 9 -7.20 23.91 0.46
C LEU A 9 -6.88 24.15 -1.02
N ALA A 10 -7.38 25.27 -1.56
CA ALA A 10 -7.27 25.62 -2.98
C ALA A 10 -5.85 25.49 -3.54
N GLN A 11 -4.85 25.89 -2.76
CA GLN A 11 -3.45 25.79 -3.14
C GLN A 11 -2.99 24.33 -3.30
N LEU A 12 -3.38 23.44 -2.35
CA LEU A 12 -2.98 22.04 -2.38
C LEU A 12 -3.70 21.28 -3.50
N THR A 13 -4.96 21.65 -3.78
CA THR A 13 -5.68 21.18 -4.96
C THR A 13 -5.00 21.63 -6.24
N PHE A 14 -4.66 22.92 -6.37
CA PHE A 14 -3.98 23.48 -7.54
C PHE A 14 -2.65 22.78 -7.84
N ARG A 15 -1.92 22.38 -6.81
CA ARG A 15 -0.64 21.69 -6.96
C ARG A 15 -0.75 20.18 -7.17
N GLY A 16 -1.96 19.59 -7.09
CA GLY A 16 -2.13 18.14 -7.13
C GLY A 16 -1.42 17.46 -5.96
N PHE A 17 -1.40 18.08 -4.78
CA PHE A 17 -0.66 17.57 -3.62
C PHE A 17 -1.25 16.27 -3.06
N PHE A 18 -2.54 16.01 -3.31
CA PHE A 18 -3.19 14.76 -2.95
C PHE A 18 -3.61 14.02 -4.22
N GLU A 19 -3.14 12.80 -4.39
CA GLU A 19 -3.60 11.89 -5.45
C GLU A 19 -4.64 10.92 -4.86
N VAL A 20 -5.64 10.57 -5.67
CA VAL A 20 -6.58 9.51 -5.31
C VAL A 20 -5.97 8.16 -5.67
N VAL A 21 -5.96 7.25 -4.72
CA VAL A 21 -5.51 5.87 -4.87
C VAL A 21 -6.64 4.95 -4.46
N ASP A 22 -7.03 4.05 -5.34
CA ASP A 22 -8.05 3.04 -5.07
C ASP A 22 -7.39 1.79 -4.47
N HIS A 23 -7.74 1.48 -3.22
CA HIS A 23 -7.20 0.34 -2.49
C HIS A 23 -8.25 -0.77 -2.38
N PRO A 24 -7.92 -2.04 -2.68
CA PRO A 24 -8.90 -3.13 -2.76
C PRO A 24 -9.72 -3.37 -1.46
N VAL A 25 -9.20 -2.93 -0.31
CA VAL A 25 -9.89 -3.04 1.00
C VAL A 25 -10.50 -1.73 1.49
N ASN A 26 -9.90 -0.57 1.16
CA ASN A 26 -10.30 0.73 1.75
C ASN A 26 -11.05 1.62 0.75
N GLY A 27 -11.14 1.20 -0.52
CA GLY A 27 -11.67 2.02 -1.61
C GLY A 27 -10.77 3.23 -1.93
N PRO A 28 -11.31 4.26 -2.60
CA PRO A 28 -10.55 5.44 -2.99
C PRO A 28 -10.20 6.33 -1.80
N ALA A 29 -8.91 6.58 -1.61
CA ALA A 29 -8.37 7.47 -0.57
C ALA A 29 -7.47 8.55 -1.16
N ARG A 30 -7.43 9.73 -0.53
CA ARG A 30 -6.51 10.82 -0.87
C ARG A 30 -5.19 10.62 -0.13
N LEU A 31 -4.12 10.36 -0.86
CA LEU A 31 -2.77 10.22 -0.31
C LEU A 31 -1.91 11.41 -0.73
N SER A 32 -1.15 11.95 0.21
CA SER A 32 -0.18 13.02 -0.07
C SER A 32 0.88 12.53 -1.05
N THR A 33 1.28 13.41 -1.96
CA THR A 33 2.48 13.23 -2.80
C THR A 33 3.69 13.87 -2.09
N VAL A 34 4.74 14.20 -2.84
CA VAL A 34 5.90 14.92 -2.30
C VAL A 34 5.66 16.45 -2.40
N PRO A 35 6.19 17.27 -1.47
CA PRO A 35 5.96 18.74 -1.45
C PRO A 35 6.59 19.56 -2.60
N MET A 36 7.06 18.95 -3.68
CA MET A 36 7.73 19.59 -4.82
C MET A 36 7.31 18.96 -6.14
N ARG A 37 7.46 19.71 -7.24
CA ARG A 37 7.29 19.19 -8.61
C ARG A 37 8.65 19.14 -9.29
N LEU A 38 8.93 18.04 -9.96
CA LEU A 38 10.16 17.83 -10.71
C LEU A 38 9.81 17.91 -12.19
N SER A 39 10.51 18.76 -12.95
CA SER A 39 10.25 18.96 -14.39
C SER A 39 10.44 17.67 -15.21
N GLY A 40 11.35 16.79 -14.79
CA GLY A 40 11.54 15.45 -15.35
C GLY A 40 11.02 14.32 -14.47
N GLY A 41 10.23 14.62 -13.43
CA GLY A 41 9.70 13.60 -12.53
C GLY A 41 8.44 12.91 -13.07
N PRO A 42 7.94 11.92 -12.33
CA PRO A 42 6.72 11.22 -12.74
C PRO A 42 5.51 12.16 -12.65
N CYS A 43 4.55 11.98 -13.58
CA CYS A 43 3.28 12.70 -13.53
C CYS A 43 2.39 12.28 -12.35
N ARG A 44 2.60 11.06 -11.82
CA ARG A 44 1.88 10.48 -10.69
C ARG A 44 2.87 9.76 -9.79
N PHE A 45 2.85 10.06 -8.49
CA PHE A 45 3.76 9.42 -7.52
C PHE A 45 3.24 8.04 -7.10
N HIS A 46 1.93 7.91 -6.88
CA HIS A 46 1.33 6.66 -6.46
C HIS A 46 0.95 5.82 -7.67
N THR A 47 1.78 4.83 -8.00
CA THR A 47 1.54 3.95 -9.17
C THR A 47 0.67 2.74 -8.85
N ARG A 48 0.64 2.33 -7.58
CA ARG A 48 -0.16 1.19 -7.07
C ARG A 48 -0.60 1.44 -5.62
N PRO A 49 -1.70 0.83 -5.16
CA PRO A 49 -2.08 0.87 -3.74
C PRO A 49 -1.03 0.20 -2.85
N ALA A 50 -1.11 0.48 -1.54
CA ALA A 50 -0.36 -0.29 -0.56
C ALA A 50 -0.68 -1.79 -0.71
N PRO A 51 0.32 -2.68 -0.56
CA PRO A 51 0.08 -4.10 -0.67
C PRO A 51 -0.73 -4.63 0.51
N LEU A 52 -1.49 -5.70 0.25
CA LEU A 52 -2.09 -6.50 1.31
C LEU A 52 -1.02 -7.25 2.09
N LEU A 53 -1.38 -7.68 3.31
CA LEU A 53 -0.51 -8.55 4.10
C LEU A 53 -0.16 -9.80 3.29
N GLY A 54 1.13 -10.07 3.13
CA GLY A 54 1.63 -11.23 2.42
C GLY A 54 1.41 -11.25 0.90
N GLN A 55 0.95 -10.14 0.29
CA GLN A 55 0.63 -10.08 -1.15
C GLN A 55 1.77 -10.56 -2.06
N HIS A 56 3.02 -10.29 -1.69
CA HIS A 56 4.20 -10.64 -2.47
C HIS A 56 5.04 -11.76 -1.82
N ASN A 57 4.50 -12.51 -0.85
CA ASN A 57 5.26 -13.57 -0.16
C ASN A 57 5.80 -14.60 -1.15
N HIS A 58 4.96 -15.07 -2.06
CA HIS A 58 5.35 -16.10 -3.03
C HIS A 58 6.41 -15.57 -4.01
N GLU A 59 6.19 -14.37 -4.58
CA GLU A 59 7.13 -13.69 -5.48
C GLU A 59 8.53 -13.56 -4.84
N VAL A 60 8.61 -12.94 -3.66
CA VAL A 60 9.90 -12.66 -3.01
C VAL A 60 10.58 -13.94 -2.50
N LEU A 61 9.84 -14.88 -1.93
CA LEU A 61 10.44 -16.13 -1.42
C LEU A 61 10.92 -17.04 -2.57
N ALA A 62 10.22 -17.05 -3.70
CA ALA A 62 10.66 -17.76 -4.90
C ALA A 62 11.95 -17.13 -5.47
N GLU A 63 12.06 -15.79 -5.49
CA GLU A 63 13.31 -15.09 -5.89
C GLU A 63 14.49 -15.43 -4.97
N LEU A 64 14.22 -15.74 -3.70
CA LEU A 64 15.22 -16.19 -2.73
C LEU A 64 15.55 -17.69 -2.84
N GLY A 65 14.92 -18.42 -3.76
CA GLY A 65 15.23 -19.81 -4.08
C GLY A 65 14.38 -20.85 -3.34
N LEU A 66 13.29 -20.46 -2.68
CA LEU A 66 12.36 -21.42 -2.08
C LEU A 66 11.45 -22.04 -3.16
N THR A 67 11.18 -23.33 -3.01
CA THR A 67 10.18 -24.02 -3.83
C THR A 67 8.76 -23.70 -3.35
N ASP A 68 7.78 -23.94 -4.22
CA ASP A 68 6.35 -23.80 -3.88
C ASP A 68 5.97 -24.62 -2.63
N SER A 69 6.58 -25.82 -2.46
CA SER A 69 6.33 -26.67 -1.30
C SER A 69 6.86 -26.06 0.00
N GLN A 70 8.07 -25.49 -0.04
CA GLN A 70 8.66 -24.82 1.13
C GLN A 70 7.87 -23.58 1.52
N ILE A 71 7.39 -22.81 0.55
CA ILE A 71 6.55 -21.63 0.81
C ILE A 71 5.21 -22.05 1.42
N ALA A 72 4.61 -23.13 0.92
CA ALA A 72 3.38 -23.68 1.47
C ALA A 72 3.55 -24.19 2.91
N GLU A 73 4.68 -24.84 3.22
CA GLU A 73 5.03 -25.25 4.59
C GLU A 73 5.11 -24.05 5.54
N LEU A 74 5.78 -22.96 5.13
CA LEU A 74 5.86 -21.73 5.94
C LEU A 74 4.47 -21.10 6.20
N GLU A 75 3.56 -21.17 5.23
CA GLU A 75 2.18 -20.68 5.39
C GLU A 75 1.37 -21.60 6.32
N ALA A 76 1.52 -22.92 6.18
CA ALA A 76 0.85 -23.91 7.03
C ALA A 76 1.32 -23.85 8.49
N ASP A 77 2.61 -23.63 8.71
CA ASP A 77 3.20 -23.48 10.04
C ASP A 77 2.93 -22.09 10.67
N GLY A 78 2.27 -21.19 9.94
CA GLY A 78 1.96 -19.83 10.41
C GLY A 78 3.18 -18.92 10.55
N VAL A 79 4.31 -19.29 9.95
CA VAL A 79 5.54 -18.48 9.91
C VAL A 79 5.34 -17.24 9.03
N ILE A 80 4.60 -17.40 7.93
CA ILE A 80 4.14 -16.30 7.07
C ILE A 80 2.60 -16.30 6.98
N GLY A 81 2.01 -15.14 6.68
CA GLY A 81 0.56 -15.01 6.59
C GLY A 81 0.09 -14.09 5.47
N ARG A 82 -1.19 -14.24 5.09
CA ARG A 82 -1.89 -13.44 4.06
C ARG A 82 -3.04 -12.58 4.61
N ALA A 83 -3.35 -12.73 5.89
CA ALA A 83 -4.37 -11.97 6.60
C ALA A 83 -3.93 -11.74 8.05
N PRO A 84 -4.38 -10.66 8.72
CA PRO A 84 -4.07 -10.43 10.13
C PRO A 84 -4.49 -11.63 10.98
N ALA A 85 -3.68 -11.99 11.97
CA ALA A 85 -4.10 -12.95 12.98
C ALA A 85 -5.32 -12.39 13.73
N MET A 86 -6.49 -12.99 13.50
CA MET A 86 -7.69 -12.64 14.25
C MET A 86 -7.50 -13.14 15.68
N SER A 87 -7.24 -12.22 16.62
CA SER A 87 -7.31 -12.55 18.04
C SER A 87 -8.77 -12.89 18.35
N THR A 88 -9.05 -14.16 18.62
CA THR A 88 -10.35 -14.57 19.14
C THR A 88 -10.41 -14.06 20.58
N VAL A 89 -10.90 -12.83 20.76
CA VAL A 89 -11.22 -12.33 22.10
C VAL A 89 -12.40 -13.17 22.59
N THR A 90 -12.09 -14.18 23.39
CA THR A 90 -13.04 -14.94 24.21
C THR A 90 -13.26 -14.16 25.51
#